data_AF-A0AAF0KU56-F1
#
_entry.id   AF-A0AAF0KU56-F1
#
_cell.length_a   1.000
_cell.length_b   1.000
_cell.length_c   1.000
_cell.angle_alpha   90.00
_cell.angle_beta   90.00
_cell.angle_gamma   90.00
#
_symmetry.space_group_name_H-M   'P 1'
#
loop_
_entity.id
_entity.type
_entity.pdbx_description
1 polymer ?
#
loop_
_entity_poly.entity_id
_entity_poly.type
_entity_poly.pdbx_seq_one_letter_code
_entity_poly.pdbx_strand_id
1 'polypeptide(L)'
;MRLLLPFFFGALYLITGYFSLQEVLQYANSGHSGVITDIRSYLVAPLLCALLWLLVYLVAWWGFRKIAFLSVAKESAFQVLFFLANILCLAGLTVLSVSGRKAALNDVQLIQVDVTDFAWIYLLSAALTLLVFALIRRKWA
;
A
#
# COMPACT_ATOMS: atom_id res chain seq x y z
N MET A 1 -15.04 -7.13 20.81
CA MET A 1 -14.91 -6.43 19.50
C MET A 1 -13.77 -5.40 19.45
N ARG A 2 -13.62 -4.45 20.39
CA ARG A 2 -12.55 -3.41 20.33
C ARG A 2 -11.12 -3.95 20.22
N LEU A 3 -10.83 -5.10 20.85
CA LEU A 3 -9.52 -5.76 20.80
C LEU A 3 -9.31 -6.57 19.51
N LEU A 4 -10.36 -7.05 18.85
CA LEU A 4 -10.26 -7.84 17.62
C LEU A 4 -10.08 -6.99 16.36
N LEU A 5 -10.60 -5.76 16.39
CA LEU A 5 -10.51 -4.81 15.28
C LEU A 5 -9.06 -4.60 14.79
N PRO A 6 -8.06 -4.36 15.67
CA PRO A 6 -6.69 -4.18 15.21
C PRO A 6 -6.07 -5.44 14.59
N PHE A 7 -6.42 -6.62 15.08
CA PHE A 7 -5.93 -7.87 14.49
C PHE A 7 -6.56 -8.13 13.12
N PHE A 8 -7.87 -7.87 12.98
CA PHE A 8 -8.58 -8.03 11.72
C PHE A 8 -7.99 -7.14 10.63
N PHE A 9 -7.86 -5.83 10.88
CA PHE A 9 -7.26 -4.93 9.91
C PHE A 9 -5.76 -5.19 9.72
N GLY A 10 -5.03 -5.55 10.78
CA GLY A 10 -3.63 -5.96 10.64
C GLY A 10 -3.45 -7.14 9.68
N ALA A 11 -4.31 -8.14 9.77
CA ALA A 11 -4.31 -9.28 8.84
C ALA A 11 -4.67 -8.85 7.40
N LEU A 12 -5.66 -7.96 7.23
CA LEU A 12 -5.99 -7.41 5.91
C LEU A 12 -4.81 -6.66 5.30
N TYR A 13 -4.14 -5.79 6.05
CA TYR A 13 -2.96 -5.06 5.58
C TYR A 13 -1.80 -6.00 5.20
N LEU A 14 -1.58 -7.09 5.97
CA LEU A 14 -0.58 -8.10 5.62
C LEU A 14 -0.91 -8.80 4.29
N ILE A 15 -2.14 -9.29 4.14
CA ILE A 15 -2.58 -10.00 2.95
C ILE A 15 -2.49 -9.08 1.73
N THR A 16 -3.06 -7.87 1.83
CA THR A 16 -3.03 -6.90 0.74
C THR A 16 -1.62 -6.45 0.40
N GLY A 17 -0.79 -6.16 1.41
CA GLY A 17 0.62 -5.81 1.19
C GLY A 17 1.39 -6.90 0.46
N TYR A 18 1.16 -8.18 0.79
CA TYR A 18 1.77 -9.31 0.09
C TYR A 18 1.40 -9.34 -1.41
N PHE A 19 0.10 -9.24 -1.72
CA PHE A 19 -0.38 -9.32 -3.11
C PHE A 19 -0.14 -8.04 -3.93
N SER A 20 -0.07 -6.87 -3.28
CA SER A 20 0.09 -5.58 -3.96
C SER A 20 1.34 -5.46 -4.82
N LEU A 21 2.44 -6.15 -4.49
CA LEU A 21 3.65 -6.09 -5.30
C LEU A 21 3.44 -6.67 -6.70
N GLN A 22 2.70 -7.78 -6.81
CA GLN A 22 2.43 -8.39 -8.11
C GLN A 22 1.59 -7.48 -9.00
N GLU A 23 0.56 -6.85 -8.44
CA GLU A 23 -0.28 -5.87 -9.15
C GLU A 23 0.54 -4.66 -9.63
N VAL A 24 1.40 -4.12 -8.76
CA VAL A 24 2.27 -2.99 -9.09
C VAL A 24 3.25 -3.34 -10.21
N LEU A 25 3.84 -4.54 -10.18
CA LEU A 25 4.77 -5.02 -11.20
C LEU A 25 4.07 -5.34 -12.53
N GLN A 26 2.88 -5.96 -12.50
CA GLN A 26 2.08 -6.20 -13.71
C GLN A 26 1.72 -4.89 -14.41
N TYR A 27 1.35 -3.87 -13.62
CA TYR A 27 1.04 -2.55 -14.15
C TYR A 27 2.28 -1.86 -14.74
N ALA A 28 3.43 -1.98 -14.05
CA ALA A 28 4.73 -1.47 -14.49
C ALA A 28 5.18 -2.06 -15.83
N ASN A 29 4.98 -3.37 -16.01
CA ASN A 29 5.44 -4.09 -17.20
C ASN A 29 4.45 -4.04 -18.38
N SER A 30 3.35 -3.29 -18.27
CA SER A 30 2.36 -3.14 -19.35
C SER A 30 1.80 -4.47 -19.88
N GLY A 31 1.72 -5.50 -19.04
CA GLY A 31 1.30 -6.84 -19.46
C GLY A 31 2.38 -7.68 -20.19
N HIS A 32 3.61 -7.17 -20.33
CA HIS A 32 4.72 -8.00 -20.80
C HIS A 32 5.19 -8.91 -19.67
N SER A 33 5.47 -10.17 -20.02
CA SER A 33 6.10 -11.16 -19.15
C SER A 33 7.55 -10.74 -18.87
N GLY A 34 7.75 -9.76 -18.00
CA GLY A 34 9.05 -9.56 -17.36
C GLY A 34 9.37 -10.81 -16.56
N VAL A 35 10.30 -11.63 -17.03
CA VAL A 35 10.75 -12.80 -16.28
C VAL A 35 11.55 -12.26 -15.10
N ILE A 36 10.91 -12.22 -13.93
CA ILE A 36 11.56 -11.96 -12.67
C ILE A 36 12.44 -13.19 -12.40
N THR A 37 13.74 -13.12 -12.70
CA THR A 37 14.63 -14.29 -12.63
C THR A 37 15.11 -14.63 -11.22
N ASP A 38 14.79 -13.80 -10.21
CA ASP A 38 15.26 -13.98 -8.83
C ASP A 38 14.14 -14.44 -7.88
N ILE A 39 14.35 -15.57 -7.20
CA ILE A 39 13.44 -16.13 -6.20
C ILE A 39 13.16 -15.15 -5.05
N ARG A 40 14.08 -14.21 -4.79
CA ARG A 40 13.91 -13.12 -3.81
C ARG A 40 12.72 -12.23 -4.16
N SER A 41 12.47 -12.01 -5.44
CA SER A 41 11.38 -11.14 -5.89
C SER A 41 10.01 -11.84 -5.85
N TYR A 42 9.96 -13.17 -5.78
CA TYR A 42 8.72 -13.95 -5.62
C TYR A 42 8.30 -14.14 -4.16
N LEU A 43 9.24 -14.08 -3.21
CA LEU A 43 8.98 -14.39 -1.79
C LEU A 43 9.38 -13.25 -0.85
N VAL A 44 10.59 -12.74 -0.97
CA VAL A 44 11.14 -11.74 -0.02
C VAL A 44 10.52 -10.37 -0.26
N ALA A 45 10.45 -9.92 -1.51
CA ALA A 45 9.88 -8.60 -1.82
C ALA A 45 8.38 -8.49 -1.45
N PRO A 46 7.50 -9.46 -1.77
CA PRO A 46 6.12 -9.47 -1.28
C PRO A 46 6.01 -9.45 0.25
N LEU A 47 6.88 -10.20 0.94
CA LEU A 47 6.91 -10.21 2.41
C LEU A 47 7.31 -8.84 2.97
N LEU A 48 8.30 -8.17 2.39
CA LEU A 48 8.68 -6.82 2.78
C LEU A 48 7.55 -5.81 2.55
N CYS A 49 6.82 -5.92 1.44
CA CYS A 49 5.61 -5.12 1.19
C CYS A 49 4.52 -5.38 2.23
N ALA A 50 4.27 -6.65 2.58
CA ALA A 50 3.33 -7.03 3.64
C ALA A 50 3.70 -6.40 4.99
N LEU A 51 4.97 -6.50 5.38
CA LEU A 51 5.48 -5.93 6.62
C LEU A 51 5.42 -4.41 6.62
N LEU A 52 5.71 -3.76 5.49
CA LEU A 52 5.59 -2.30 5.35
C LEU A 52 4.13 -1.85 5.52
N TRP A 53 3.19 -2.52 4.86
CA TRP A 53 1.75 -2.25 4.99
C TRP A 53 1.28 -2.43 6.44
N LEU A 54 1.72 -3.51 7.11
CA LEU A 54 1.43 -3.72 8.52
C LEU A 54 2.00 -2.59 9.39
N LEU A 55 3.25 -2.17 9.14
CA LEU A 55 3.89 -1.10 9.89
C LEU A 55 3.11 0.23 9.72
N VAL A 56 2.72 0.57 8.49
CA VAL A 56 1.88 1.74 8.20
C VAL A 56 0.57 1.67 8.98
N TYR A 57 -0.09 0.50 8.98
CA TYR A 57 -1.31 0.29 9.75
C TYR A 57 -1.11 0.49 11.26
N LEU A 58 -0.04 -0.09 11.84
CA LEU A 58 0.24 0.03 13.27
C LEU A 58 0.54 1.47 13.68
N VAL A 59 1.32 2.19 12.87
CA VAL A 59 1.61 3.62 13.06
C VAL A 59 0.33 4.45 12.95
N ALA A 60 -0.50 4.19 11.94
CA ALA A 60 -1.79 4.86 11.74
C ALA A 60 -2.72 4.63 12.93
N TRP A 61 -2.87 3.37 13.35
CA TRP A 61 -3.73 2.97 14.46
C TRP A 61 -3.34 3.65 15.76
N TRP A 62 -2.04 3.64 16.08
CA TRP A 62 -1.53 4.32 17.27
C TRP A 62 -1.68 5.84 17.15
N GLY A 63 -1.32 6.42 16.01
CA GLY A 63 -1.36 7.86 15.75
C GLY A 63 -2.77 8.44 15.79
N PHE A 64 -3.74 7.82 15.11
CA PHE A 64 -5.12 8.32 15.06
C PHE A 64 -5.83 8.29 16.43
N ARG A 65 -5.45 7.34 17.30
CA ARG A 65 -5.95 7.31 18.69
C ARG A 65 -5.41 8.45 19.54
N LYS A 66 -4.23 8.98 19.22
CA LYS A 66 -3.70 10.20 19.87
C LYS A 66 -4.46 11.46 19.45
N ILE A 67 -5.14 11.43 18.30
CA ILE A 67 -5.93 12.55 17.79
C ILE A 67 -7.32 12.57 18.44
N ALA A 68 -8.07 11.46 18.36
CA ALA A 68 -9.41 11.35 18.93
C ALA A 68 -9.84 9.90 19.13
N PHE A 69 -10.63 9.64 20.17
CA PHE A 69 -11.25 8.34 20.42
C PHE A 69 -12.65 8.28 19.81
N LEU A 70 -12.89 7.31 18.93
CA LEU A 70 -14.19 7.10 18.31
C LEU A 70 -14.95 5.92 18.95
N SER A 71 -16.27 5.90 18.72
CA SER A 71 -17.09 4.72 19.01
C SER A 71 -16.66 3.54 18.12
N VAL A 72 -17.01 2.30 18.51
CA VAL A 72 -16.59 1.09 17.77
C VAL A 72 -17.08 1.11 16.32
N ALA A 73 -18.32 1.56 16.09
CA ALA A 73 -18.89 1.66 14.75
C ALA A 73 -18.14 2.68 13.89
N LYS A 74 -17.92 3.89 14.42
CA LYS A 74 -17.15 4.95 13.74
C LYS A 74 -15.70 4.51 13.48
N GLU A 75 -15.07 3.84 14.44
CA GLU A 75 -13.70 3.32 14.27
C GLU A 75 -13.65 2.29 13.13
N SER A 76 -14.60 1.35 13.10
CA SER A 76 -14.65 0.33 12.05
C SER A 76 -14.82 0.96 10.67
N ALA A 77 -15.77 1.89 10.53
CA ALA A 77 -15.98 2.62 9.27
C ALA A 77 -14.74 3.43 8.87
N PHE A 78 -14.10 4.11 9.82
CA PHE A 78 -12.89 4.87 9.59
C PHE A 78 -11.73 3.97 9.11
N GLN A 79 -11.54 2.81 9.72
CA GLN A 79 -10.51 1.84 9.30
C GLN A 79 -10.78 1.25 7.92
N VAL A 80 -12.04 0.95 7.58
CA VAL A 80 -12.43 0.53 6.21
C VAL A 80 -12.07 1.62 5.20
N LEU A 81 -12.47 2.86 5.46
CA LEU A 81 -12.18 3.98 4.56
C LEU A 81 -10.68 4.22 4.41
N PHE A 82 -9.93 4.13 5.52
CA PHE A 82 -8.48 4.29 5.51
C PHE A 82 -7.80 3.19 4.70
N PHE A 83 -8.21 1.94 4.87
CA PHE A 83 -7.70 0.80 4.11
C PHE A 83 -7.98 0.94 2.62
N LEU A 84 -9.22 1.25 2.23
CA LEU A 84 -9.58 1.47 0.82
C LEU A 84 -8.81 2.65 0.22
N ALA A 85 -8.64 3.73 0.96
CA ALA A 85 -7.86 4.88 0.51
C ALA A 85 -6.37 4.54 0.30
N ASN A 86 -5.78 3.67 1.14
CA ASN A 86 -4.42 3.16 0.93
C ASN A 86 -4.31 2.39 -0.39
N ILE A 87 -5.25 1.48 -0.66
CA ILE A 87 -5.27 0.71 -1.92
C ILE A 87 -5.40 1.65 -3.12
N LEU A 88 -6.38 2.55 -3.10
CA LEU A 88 -6.63 3.47 -4.21
C LEU A 88 -5.46 4.44 -4.44
N CYS A 89 -4.86 4.94 -3.37
CA CYS A 89 -3.71 5.83 -3.47
C CYS A 89 -2.48 5.10 -4.04
N LEU A 90 -2.22 3.87 -3.59
CA LEU A 90 -1.12 3.06 -4.12
C LEU A 90 -1.34 2.79 -5.62
N ALA A 91 -2.54 2.35 -6.00
CA ALA A 91 -2.89 2.10 -7.40
C ALA A 91 -2.73 3.38 -8.25
N GLY A 92 -3.29 4.50 -7.80
CA GLY A 92 -3.20 5.79 -8.49
C GLY A 92 -1.77 6.28 -8.67
N LEU A 93 -0.95 6.25 -7.62
CA LEU A 93 0.46 6.64 -7.72
C LEU A 93 1.25 5.68 -8.61
N THR A 94 0.97 4.38 -8.56
CA THR A 94 1.58 3.40 -9.46
C THR A 94 1.28 3.76 -10.91
N VAL A 95 0.04 4.08 -11.24
CA VAL A 95 -0.35 4.50 -12.60
C VAL A 95 0.42 5.75 -13.04
N LEU A 96 0.45 6.77 -12.19
CA LEU A 96 1.12 8.05 -12.49
C LEU A 96 2.63 7.87 -12.68
N SER A 97 3.29 7.09 -11.81
CA SER A 97 4.74 6.85 -11.87
C SER A 97 5.16 5.99 -13.07
N VAL A 98 4.32 5.05 -13.50
CA VAL A 98 4.63 4.12 -14.60
C VAL A 98 4.28 4.71 -15.97
N SER A 99 3.30 5.61 -16.07
CA SER A 99 2.86 6.18 -17.35
C SER A 99 4.00 6.86 -18.13
N GLY A 100 4.96 7.46 -17.42
CA GLY A 100 6.17 8.03 -18.04
C GLY A 100 7.17 6.99 -18.58
N ARG A 101 7.17 5.75 -18.03
CA ARG A 101 8.05 4.65 -18.48
C ARG A 101 7.49 3.93 -19.71
N LYS A 102 6.16 3.84 -19.86
CA LYS A 102 5.51 3.20 -21.02
C LYS A 102 5.85 3.88 -22.36
N ALA A 103 6.14 5.17 -22.36
CA ALA A 103 6.54 5.91 -23.56
C ALA A 103 7.98 5.62 -24.03
N ALA A 104 8.82 5.02 -23.18
CA ALA A 104 10.23 4.73 -23.46
C ALA A 104 10.50 3.26 -23.87
N LEU A 105 9.49 2.39 -23.77
CA LEU A 105 9.60 0.95 -24.01
C LEU A 105 9.01 0.57 -25.38
N ASN A 106 9.67 1.00 -26.45
CA ASN A 106 9.37 0.55 -27.81
C ASN A 106 10.10 -0.73 -28.20
N ASP A 107 11.02 -1.23 -27.35
CA ASP A 107 11.77 -2.45 -27.63
C ASP A 107 11.67 -3.44 -26.46
N VAL A 108 11.53 -4.71 -26.81
CA VAL A 108 11.49 -5.87 -25.91
C VAL A 108 12.82 -5.97 -25.16
N GLN A 109 12.97 -5.18 -24.10
CA GLN A 109 14.11 -5.28 -23.19
C GLN A 109 13.65 -5.89 -21.88
N LEU A 110 14.44 -6.87 -21.41
CA LEU A 110 14.36 -7.39 -20.04
C LEU A 110 14.69 -6.23 -19.09
N ILE A 111 13.67 -5.53 -18.61
CA ILE A 111 13.84 -4.49 -17.60
C ILE A 111 14.16 -5.21 -16.30
N GLN A 112 15.38 -5.02 -15.79
CA GLN A 112 15.67 -5.32 -14.40
C GLN A 112 14.91 -4.29 -13.56
N VAL A 113 13.73 -4.69 -13.10
CA VAL A 113 12.89 -3.84 -12.27
C VAL A 113 13.51 -3.82 -10.87
N ASP A 114 14.24 -2.74 -10.56
CA ASP A 114 14.75 -2.53 -9.21
C ASP A 114 13.55 -2.27 -8.28
N VAL A 115 13.35 -3.18 -7.31
CA VAL A 115 12.26 -3.13 -6.33
C VAL A 115 12.33 -1.84 -5.50
N THR A 116 13.51 -1.23 -5.40
CA THR A 116 13.77 0.03 -4.70
C THR A 116 13.02 1.21 -5.34
N ASP A 117 12.77 1.18 -6.64
CA ASP A 117 11.99 2.21 -7.34
C ASP A 117 10.53 2.26 -6.87
N PHE A 118 9.98 1.11 -6.47
CA PHE A 118 8.60 1.00 -6.01
C PHE A 118 8.45 1.31 -4.53
N ALA A 119 9.52 1.19 -3.73
CA ALA A 119 9.49 1.53 -2.31
C ALA A 119 9.01 2.97 -2.08
N TRP A 120 9.42 3.91 -2.93
CA TRP A 120 8.98 5.30 -2.86
C TRP A 120 7.49 5.47 -3.13
N ILE A 121 6.91 4.69 -4.05
CA ILE A 121 5.46 4.73 -4.35
C ILE A 121 4.66 4.28 -3.13
N TYR A 122 5.10 3.20 -2.45
CA TYR A 122 4.48 2.72 -1.22
C TYR A 122 4.58 3.76 -0.09
N LEU A 123 5.77 4.34 0.12
CA LEU A 123 6.00 5.34 1.16
C LEU A 123 5.19 6.63 0.92
N LEU A 124 5.14 7.12 -0.33
CA LEU A 124 4.35 8.29 -0.70
C LEU A 124 2.86 8.03 -0.52
N SER A 125 2.37 6.86 -0.94
CA SER A 125 0.98 6.47 -0.75
C SER A 125 0.58 6.45 0.74
N ALA A 126 1.42 5.82 1.56
CA ALA A 126 1.22 5.76 3.00
C ALA A 126 1.25 7.17 3.63
N ALA A 127 2.22 8.01 3.26
CA ALA A 127 2.34 9.36 3.81
C ALA A 127 1.12 10.23 3.46
N LEU A 128 0.68 10.21 2.20
CA LEU A 128 -0.49 10.98 1.75
C LEU A 128 -1.75 10.56 2.48
N THR A 129 -2.01 9.25 2.55
CA THR A 129 -3.22 8.72 3.20
C THR A 129 -3.19 8.97 4.70
N LEU A 130 -2.04 8.81 5.37
CA LEU A 130 -1.87 9.14 6.79
C LEU A 130 -2.20 10.61 7.08
N LEU A 131 -1.67 11.55 6.30
CA LEU A 131 -1.91 12.97 6.48
C LEU A 131 -3.37 13.34 6.27
N VAL A 132 -3.98 12.86 5.17
CA VAL A 132 -5.39 13.12 4.86
C VAL A 132 -6.29 12.54 5.97
N PHE A 133 -6.06 11.31 6.39
CA PHE A 133 -6.89 10.68 7.41
C PHE A 133 -6.64 11.22 8.82
N ALA A 134 -5.46 11.75 9.12
CA ALA A 134 -5.23 12.50 10.35
C ALA A 134 -6.12 13.75 10.43
N LEU A 135 -6.30 14.45 9.31
CA LEU A 135 -7.21 15.60 9.21
C LEU A 135 -8.69 15.17 9.32
N ILE A 136 -9.09 14.11 8.60
CA ILE A 136 -10.46 13.56 8.67
C ILE A 136 -10.79 13.11 10.09
N ARG A 137 -9.83 12.46 10.78
CA ARG A 137 -9.99 11.97 12.14
C ARG A 137 -10.40 13.08 13.10
N ARG A 138 -9.81 14.27 12.98
CA ARG A 138 -10.18 15.45 13.79
C ARG A 138 -11.61 15.91 13.56
N LYS A 139 -12.16 15.72 12.35
CA LYS A 139 -13.53 16.11 12.01
C LYS A 139 -14.58 15.09 12.45
N TRP A 140 -14.16 13.86 12.73
CA TRP A 140 -15.05 12.75 13.10
C TRP A 140 -15.19 12.56 14.61
N ALA A 141 -14.28 13.17 15.38
CA ALA A 141 -14.34 13.31 16.83
C ALA A 141 -15.66 13.98 17.22
#